data_AF-A0A944ZSH1-F1
#
_entry.id   AF-A0A944ZSH1-F1
#
_cell.length_a   1.000
_cell.length_b   1.000
_cell.length_c   1.000
_cell.angle_alpha   90.00
_cell.angle_beta   90.00
_cell.angle_gamma   90.00
#
_symmetry.space_group_name_H-M   'P 1'
#
loop_
_entity.id
_entity.type
_entity.pdbx_description
1 polymer ?
#
loop_
_entity_poly.entity_id
_entity_poly.type
_entity_poly.pdbx_seq_one_letter_code
_entity_poly.pdbx_strand_id
1 'polypeptide(L)'
;MSKPIDNKDNQKMWSAYQLALNLGFMIVIPIILFGVGGVLLDKYLDSFPIFVFIGFVLAMTSGLTVVYVKTKDLVVQGLPQPPKQPKQDKK
;
A
#
# COMPACT_ATOMS: atom_id res chain seq x y z
N MET A 1 9.62 3.68 -45.74
CA MET A 1 8.44 4.15 -44.99
C MET A 1 8.67 3.81 -43.52
N SER A 2 9.18 4.76 -42.73
CA SER A 2 9.57 4.51 -41.34
C SER A 2 8.32 4.58 -40.45
N LYS A 3 8.03 3.50 -39.71
CA LYS A 3 6.92 3.45 -38.75
C LYS A 3 7.09 4.57 -37.71
N PRO A 4 6.06 5.38 -37.43
CA PRO A 4 6.14 6.36 -36.35
C PRO A 4 6.35 5.61 -35.03
N ILE A 5 7.35 6.02 -34.27
CA ILE A 5 7.62 5.50 -32.93
C ILE A 5 6.41 5.83 -32.06
N ASP A 6 5.64 4.82 -31.68
CA ASP A 6 4.39 4.97 -30.93
C ASP A 6 4.72 5.36 -29.48
N ASN A 7 4.44 6.62 -29.14
CA ASN A 7 4.68 7.18 -27.81
C ASN A 7 3.84 6.53 -26.69
N LYS A 8 2.79 5.75 -27.00
CA LYS A 8 1.91 5.16 -25.98
C LYS A 8 2.55 3.98 -25.26
N ASP A 9 3.45 3.24 -25.92
CA ASP A 9 4.14 2.11 -25.29
C ASP A 9 5.13 2.61 -24.24
N ASN A 10 5.85 3.70 -24.53
CA ASN A 10 6.71 4.38 -23.57
C ASN A 10 5.91 4.94 -22.37
N GLN A 11 4.71 5.48 -22.60
CA GLN A 11 3.83 5.97 -21.53
C GLN A 11 3.31 4.85 -20.63
N LYS A 12 2.92 3.70 -21.21
CA LYS A 12 2.52 2.51 -20.43
C LYS A 12 3.68 1.95 -19.61
N MET A 13 4.87 1.84 -20.19
CA MET A 13 6.06 1.41 -19.45
C MET A 13 6.35 2.36 -18.29
N TRP A 14 6.34 3.68 -18.53
CA TRP A 14 6.60 4.67 -17.49
C TRP A 14 5.57 4.60 -16.36
N SER A 15 4.29 4.40 -16.69
CA SER A 15 3.23 4.21 -15.69
C SER A 15 3.43 2.94 -14.86
N ALA A 16 3.85 1.83 -15.48
CA ALA A 16 4.16 0.59 -14.76
C ALA A 16 5.35 0.74 -13.81
N TYR A 17 6.39 1.46 -14.22
CA TYR A 17 7.54 1.78 -13.36
C TYR A 17 7.13 2.65 -12.17
N GLN A 18 6.32 3.68 -12.39
CA GLN A 18 5.82 4.53 -11.30
C GLN A 18 4.98 3.73 -10.30
N LEU A 19 4.14 2.82 -10.79
CA LEU A 19 3.33 1.93 -9.94
C LEU A 19 4.21 1.02 -9.10
N ALA A 20 5.18 0.34 -9.73
CA ALA A 20 6.10 -0.55 -9.03
C ALA A 20 6.93 0.20 -7.97
N LEU A 21 7.40 1.41 -8.30
CA LEU A 21 8.11 2.26 -7.35
C LEU A 21 7.22 2.70 -6.19
N ASN A 22 6.00 3.17 -6.47
CA ASN A 22 5.07 3.61 -5.42
C ASN A 22 4.75 2.45 -4.45
N LEU A 23 4.48 1.27 -4.99
CA LEU A 23 4.25 0.06 -4.19
C LEU A 23 5.49 -0.34 -3.40
N GLY A 24 6.68 -0.28 -4.03
CA GLY A 24 7.96 -0.55 -3.38
C GLY A 24 8.24 0.41 -2.22
N PHE A 25 8.06 1.71 -2.42
CA PHE A 25 8.22 2.72 -1.37
C PHE A 25 7.23 2.50 -0.22
N MET A 26 5.97 2.18 -0.52
CA MET A 26 4.94 1.92 0.50
C MET A 26 5.30 0.75 1.42
N ILE A 27 6.01 -0.26 0.91
CA ILE A 27 6.46 -1.44 1.67
C ILE A 27 7.80 -1.18 2.37
N VAL A 28 8.75 -0.54 1.69
CA VAL A 28 10.10 -0.30 2.22
C VAL A 28 10.10 0.67 3.40
N ILE A 29 9.26 1.71 3.37
CA ILE A 29 9.17 2.71 4.45
C ILE A 29 8.90 2.05 5.81
N PRO A 30 7.82 1.27 6.01
CA PRO A 30 7.56 0.63 7.30
C PRO A 30 8.60 -0.42 7.67
N ILE A 31 9.16 -1.16 6.70
CA ILE A 31 10.21 -2.15 6.99
C ILE A 31 11.44 -1.47 7.58
N ILE A 32 11.89 -0.36 7.00
CA ILE A 32 13.05 0.38 7.52
C ILE A 32 12.68 1.05 8.84
N LEU A 33 11.51 1.68 8.94
CA LEU A 33 11.07 2.37 10.15
C LEU A 33 10.96 1.41 11.35
N PHE A 34 10.29 0.28 11.20
CA PHE A 34 10.10 -0.69 12.28
C PHE A 34 11.31 -1.61 12.45
N GLY A 35 12.03 -1.94 11.38
CA GLY A 35 13.23 -2.76 11.43
C GLY A 35 14.39 -2.01 12.09
N VAL A 36 14.78 -0.86 11.53
CA VAL A 36 15.88 -0.05 12.08
C VAL A 36 15.47 0.61 13.38
N GLY A 37 14.26 1.16 13.47
CA GLY A 37 13.73 1.74 14.71
C GLY A 37 13.61 0.69 15.81
N GLY A 38 13.16 -0.52 15.48
CA GLY A 38 13.11 -1.66 16.40
C GLY A 38 14.50 -2.04 16.89
N VAL A 39 15.47 -2.22 15.99
CA VAL A 39 16.86 -2.57 16.34
C VAL A 39 17.55 -1.50 17.18
N LEU A 40 17.34 -0.22 16.88
CA LEU A 40 17.90 0.88 17.68
C LEU A 40 17.33 0.90 19.10
N LEU A 41 16.03 0.68 19.24
CA LEU A 41 15.36 0.68 20.53
C LEU A 41 15.73 -0.56 21.36
N ASP A 42 15.86 -1.70 20.70
CA ASP A 42 16.32 -2.96 21.28
C ASP A 42 17.78 -2.86 21.78
N LYS A 43 18.65 -2.23 20.98
CA LYS A 43 20.05 -1.94 21.34
C LYS A 43 20.18 -0.93 22.48
N TYR A 44 19.26 0.04 22.59
CA TYR A 44 19.28 1.02 23.67
C TYR A 44 18.88 0.41 25.02
N LEU A 45 18.11 -0.68 25.01
CA LEU A 45 17.54 -1.30 26.22
C LEU A 45 18.23 -2.61 26.62
N ASP A 46 19.35 -2.97 25.96
CA ASP A 46 20.12 -4.22 26.16
C ASP A 46 19.24 -5.49 26.23
N SER A 47 18.06 -5.41 25.63
CA SER A 47 17.04 -6.45 25.67
C SER A 47 17.21 -7.30 24.41
N PHE A 48 17.09 -8.63 24.56
CA PHE A 48 16.85 -9.56 23.44
C PHE A 48 15.80 -8.97 22.47
N PRO A 49 15.76 -9.33 21.16
CA PRO A 49 14.92 -8.78 20.07
C PRO A 49 13.41 -8.78 20.30
N ILE A 50 12.99 -8.17 21.39
CA ILE A 50 11.64 -8.14 21.95
C ILE A 50 10.92 -6.92 21.40
N PHE A 51 11.62 -5.80 21.16
CA PHE A 51 11.01 -4.62 20.55
C PHE A 51 10.65 -4.84 19.09
N VAL A 52 11.46 -5.62 18.36
CA VAL A 52 11.12 -6.07 17.01
C VAL A 52 9.88 -6.96 17.05
N PHE A 53 9.79 -7.86 18.03
CA PHE A 53 8.64 -8.76 18.19
C PHE A 53 7.36 -8.01 18.59
N ILE A 54 7.45 -7.08 19.55
CA ILE A 54 6.34 -6.23 19.99
C ILE A 54 5.89 -5.30 18.85
N GLY A 55 6.84 -4.71 18.11
CA GLY A 55 6.56 -3.90 16.93
C GLY A 55 5.85 -4.68 15.84
N PHE A 56 6.28 -5.93 15.58
CA PHE A 56 5.61 -6.83 14.64
C PHE A 56 4.18 -7.16 15.09
N VAL A 57 3.98 -7.51 16.36
CA VAL A 57 2.65 -7.82 16.91
C VAL A 57 1.74 -6.59 16.89
N LEU A 58 2.26 -5.39 17.20
CA LEU A 58 1.52 -4.13 17.11
C LEU A 58 1.15 -3.77 15.66
N ALA A 59 2.08 -3.95 14.71
CA ALA A 59 1.81 -3.73 13.29
C ALA A 59 0.72 -4.70 12.77
N MET A 60 0.79 -5.96 13.18
CA MET A 60 -0.18 -6.98 12.78
C MET A 60 -1.57 -6.70 13.37
N THR A 61 -1.66 -6.38 14.67
CA THR A 61 -2.94 -6.10 15.35
C THR A 61 -3.56 -4.78 14.90
N SER A 62 -2.77 -3.72 14.71
CA SER A 62 -3.26 -2.45 14.14
C SER A 62 -3.73 -2.63 12.70
N GLY A 63 -2.99 -3.36 11.86
CA GLY A 63 -3.39 -3.72 10.51
C GLY A 63 -4.72 -4.47 10.48
N LEU A 64 -4.87 -5.51 11.31
CA LEU A 64 -6.13 -6.25 11.44
C LEU A 64 -7.28 -5.34 11.89
N THR A 65 -7.04 -4.44 12.84
CA THR A 65 -8.08 -3.53 13.35
C THR A 65 -8.52 -2.55 12.28
N VAL A 66 -7.58 -1.96 11.52
CA VAL A 66 -7.89 -1.03 10.43
C VAL A 66 -8.66 -1.73 9.32
N VAL A 67 -8.24 -2.93 8.92
CA VAL A 67 -8.95 -3.75 7.94
C VAL A 67 -10.33 -4.08 8.47
N TYR A 68 -10.45 -4.54 9.71
CA TYR A 68 -11.74 -4.90 10.31
C TYR A 68 -12.70 -3.70 10.38
N VAL A 69 -12.24 -2.52 10.78
CA VAL A 69 -13.06 -1.29 10.79
C VAL A 69 -13.48 -0.92 9.37
N LYS A 70 -12.55 -0.88 8.41
CA LYS A 70 -12.87 -0.56 7.01
C LYS A 70 -13.77 -1.59 6.36
N THR A 71 -13.59 -2.88 6.66
CA THR A 71 -14.42 -3.97 6.13
C THR A 71 -15.79 -3.96 6.78
N LYS A 72 -15.91 -3.60 8.07
CA LYS A 72 -17.22 -3.39 8.69
C LYS A 72 -17.98 -2.26 8.03
N ASP A 73 -17.34 -1.15 7.70
CA ASP A 73 -18.00 -0.08 6.96
C ASP A 73 -18.49 -0.56 5.58
N LEU A 74 -17.73 -1.42 4.90
CA LEU A 74 -18.11 -2.02 3.62
C LEU A 74 -19.20 -3.11 3.73
N VAL A 75 -19.18 -3.90 4.80
CA VAL A 75 -20.16 -4.99 5.04
C VAL A 75 -21.47 -4.40 5.58
N VAL A 76 -21.41 -3.37 6.41
CA VAL A 76 -22.58 -2.66 6.95
C VAL A 76 -23.21 -1.73 5.90
N GLN A 77 -22.44 -1.20 4.94
CA GLN A 77 -23.02 -0.47 3.80
C GLN A 77 -23.73 -1.35 2.77
N GLY A 78 -23.50 -2.68 2.79
CA GLY A 78 -23.81 -3.52 1.63
C GLY A 78 -22.91 -3.14 0.45
N LEU A 79 -22.61 -4.12 -0.41
CA LEU A 79 -21.74 -4.00 -1.59
C LEU A 79 -21.67 -2.58 -2.18
N PRO A 80 -20.46 -2.00 -2.35
CA PRO A 80 -20.32 -0.69 -2.97
C PRO A 80 -21.02 -0.71 -4.33
N GLN A 81 -22.01 0.17 -4.48
CA GLN A 81 -22.68 0.36 -5.77
C GLN A 81 -21.61 0.71 -6.81
N PRO A 82 -21.57 0.03 -7.97
CA PRO A 82 -20.59 0.33 -9.01
C PRO A 82 -20.69 1.82 -9.37
N PRO A 83 -19.55 2.47 -9.70
CA PRO A 83 -19.50 3.89 -9.99
C PRO A 83 -20.61 4.24 -10.99
N LYS A 84 -21.50 5.18 -10.61
CA LYS A 84 -22.59 5.65 -11.45
C LYS A 84 -21.98 6.10 -12.78
N GLN A 85 -22.15 5.29 -13.83
CA GLN A 85 -21.75 5.65 -15.18
C GLN A 85 -22.45 6.98 -15.52
N PRO A 86 -21.72 8.04 -15.90
CA PRO A 86 -22.36 9.27 -16.33
C PRO A 86 -23.30 8.92 -17.48
N LYS A 87 -24.58 9.23 -17.29
CA LYS A 87 -25.63 9.00 -18.29
C LYS A 87 -25.12 9.53 -19.62
N GLN A 88 -24.89 8.62 -20.54
CA GLN A 88 -24.58 8.92 -21.93
C GLN A 88 -25.80 9.66 -22.47
N ASP A 89 -25.68 10.98 -22.55
CA ASP A 89 -26.67 11.86 -23.16
C ASP A 89 -26.77 11.47 -24.64
N LYS A 90 -27.79 10.65 -24.93
CA LYS A 90 -28.15 10.29 -26.30
C LYS A 90 -28.92 11.47 -26.87
N LYS A 91 -28.24 12.18 -27.78
CA LYS A 91 -28.72 12.90 -28.97
C LYS A 91 -30.06 13.64 -28.87
#